data_AF-A0A523GKU9-F1
#
_entry.id   AF-A0A523GKU9-F1
#
_cell.length_a   1.000
_cell.length_b   1.000
_cell.length_c   1.000
_cell.angle_alpha   90.00
_cell.angle_beta   90.00
_cell.angle_gamma   90.00
#
_symmetry.space_group_name_H-M   'P 1'
#
loop_
_entity.id
_entity.type
_entity.pdbx_description
1 polymer ?
#
loop_
_entity_poly.entity_id
_entity_poly.type
_entity_poly.pdbx_seq_one_letter_code
_entity_poly.pdbx_strand_id
1 'polypeptide(L)'
;MILKAGSQADLIIYAPIFGAAFTFLWWRMRDRIDEVQLWRNVRLAIRFFLIAVFFLYSFAKFYRSQFMPIPEFQLDTRLGDLTSMRLLWLYFGHSFAYVLFVGVSQTAGALLLTFRRTATLGAMVLFVVVSNIVFVNYAYDIPVKMPASVFLAMTIFLLLEEFPRLWNTIIMKRTELPPPVSYRPAFSPRIGIPISIIVVLYFAWQTNIKFQRRAESRATTSELLPFGGVWEVDEPGEAGSGTTWDRLVVQSSGYGTVGVGTKIGDEYSQLETVSYSDSLRTFSMTWKDSTDTFSGRYSVDGDTLRLSGIQFGDTLNVKLIRRRFRLEPDRY
;
A
#
# COMPACT_ATOMS: atom_id res chain seq x y z
N MET A 1 8.93 11.89 4.21
CA MET A 1 9.52 10.62 4.68
C MET A 1 8.92 9.46 3.90
N ILE A 2 9.65 9.02 2.87
CA ILE A 2 9.48 7.74 2.15
C ILE A 2 9.22 6.66 3.22
N LEU A 3 8.27 5.73 2.99
CA LEU A 3 8.18 4.47 3.72
C LEU A 3 9.60 4.06 4.06
N LYS A 4 10.01 4.27 5.32
CA LYS A 4 11.40 4.19 5.76
C LYS A 4 11.97 2.99 5.03
N ALA A 5 13.01 3.18 4.22
CA ALA A 5 13.65 2.07 3.51
C ALA A 5 13.97 0.92 4.49
N GLY A 6 14.08 1.23 5.79
CA GLY A 6 13.81 0.37 6.94
C GLY A 6 12.72 -0.69 6.72
N SER A 7 11.43 -0.42 6.52
CA SER A 7 10.40 -1.47 6.47
C SER A 7 10.58 -2.56 5.39
N GLN A 8 11.20 -2.25 4.25
CA GLN A 8 11.49 -3.22 3.19
C GLN A 8 12.88 -3.86 3.41
N ALA A 9 13.87 -3.08 3.85
CA ALA A 9 15.20 -3.58 4.22
C ALA A 9 15.14 -4.49 5.45
N ASP A 10 14.34 -4.15 6.45
CA ASP A 10 13.99 -4.93 7.62
C ASP A 10 13.35 -6.25 7.19
N LEU A 11 12.41 -6.24 6.23
CA LEU A 11 11.82 -7.48 5.72
C LEU A 11 12.86 -8.35 4.99
N ILE A 12 13.81 -7.75 4.26
CA ILE A 12 14.91 -8.43 3.55
C ILE A 12 16.00 -8.92 4.52
N ILE A 13 16.22 -8.24 5.65
CA ILE A 13 17.18 -8.60 6.71
C ILE A 13 16.59 -9.67 7.64
N TYR A 14 15.31 -9.54 7.99
CA TYR A 14 14.62 -10.49 8.86
C TYR A 14 14.18 -11.75 8.11
N ALA A 15 13.93 -11.71 6.80
CA ALA A 15 13.59 -12.91 6.01
C ALA A 15 14.64 -14.03 6.10
N PRO A 16 15.95 -13.79 5.94
CA PRO A 16 16.97 -14.83 6.13
C PRO A 16 17.13 -15.23 7.60
N ILE A 17 16.89 -14.32 8.56
CA ILE A 17 16.93 -14.66 10.00
C ILE A 17 15.76 -15.57 10.37
N PHE A 18 14.55 -15.27 9.91
CA PHE A 18 13.37 -16.14 10.06
C PHE A 18 13.53 -17.44 9.27
N GLY A 19 14.11 -17.37 8.07
CA GLY A 19 14.43 -18.54 7.27
C GLY A 19 15.44 -19.46 7.96
N ALA A 20 16.50 -18.90 8.56
CA ALA A 20 17.50 -19.63 9.33
C ALA A 20 16.92 -20.19 10.63
N ALA A 21 16.12 -19.40 11.37
CA ALA A 21 15.42 -19.87 12.57
C ALA A 21 14.44 -21.01 12.25
N PHE A 22 13.69 -20.87 11.15
CA PHE A 22 12.80 -21.92 10.64
C PHE A 22 13.59 -23.17 10.23
N THR A 23 14.69 -23.01 9.50
CA THR A 23 15.55 -24.13 9.06
C THR A 23 16.25 -24.81 10.23
N PHE A 24 16.64 -24.05 11.26
CA PHE A 24 17.24 -24.57 12.49
C PHE A 24 16.21 -25.33 13.34
N LEU A 25 15.02 -24.74 13.54
CA LEU A 25 13.89 -25.42 14.19
C LEU A 25 13.47 -26.67 13.40
N TRP A 26 13.48 -26.61 12.08
CA TRP A 26 13.23 -27.73 11.18
C TRP A 26 14.26 -28.83 11.37
N TRP A 27 15.55 -28.52 11.30
CA TRP A 27 16.63 -29.49 11.52
C TRP A 27 16.55 -30.13 12.91
N ARG A 28 16.26 -29.32 13.95
CA ARG A 28 16.15 -29.78 15.34
C ARG A 28 14.94 -30.70 15.58
N MET A 29 13.84 -30.48 14.86
CA MET A 29 12.58 -31.21 15.05
C MET A 29 12.36 -32.34 14.04
N ARG A 30 13.11 -32.38 12.93
CA ARG A 30 12.94 -33.37 11.85
C ARG A 30 13.03 -34.81 12.36
N ASP A 31 13.95 -35.09 13.27
CA ASP A 31 14.16 -36.45 13.80
C ASP A 31 13.16 -36.82 14.91
N ARG A 32 12.33 -35.86 15.36
CA ARG A 32 11.35 -36.06 16.44
C ARG A 32 9.89 -36.08 15.96
N ILE A 33 9.65 -35.81 14.68
CA ILE A 33 8.31 -35.70 14.10
C ILE A 33 8.25 -36.60 12.88
N ASP A 34 7.28 -37.53 12.85
CA ASP A 34 7.02 -38.34 11.66
C ASP A 34 6.85 -37.45 10.41
N GLU A 35 7.43 -37.86 9.28
CA GLU A 35 7.40 -37.10 8.04
C GLU A 35 5.97 -36.68 7.62
N VAL A 36 5.01 -37.58 7.80
CA VAL A 36 3.58 -37.33 7.53
C VAL A 36 3.02 -36.21 8.41
N GLN A 37 3.39 -36.20 9.69
CA GLN A 37 2.97 -35.19 10.66
C GLN A 37 3.61 -33.82 10.36
N LEU A 38 4.87 -33.83 9.92
CA LEU A 38 5.62 -32.64 9.54
C LEU A 38 5.00 -31.93 8.34
N TRP A 39 4.78 -32.65 7.24
CA TRP A 39 4.14 -32.10 6.03
C TRP A 39 2.72 -31.58 6.30
N ARG A 40 1.98 -32.25 7.19
CA ARG A 40 0.67 -31.78 7.65
C ARG A 40 0.77 -30.43 8.36
N ASN A 41 1.74 -30.28 9.26
CA ASN A 41 1.96 -29.04 10.02
C ASN A 41 2.40 -27.89 9.13
N VAL A 42 3.35 -28.12 8.21
CA VAL A 42 3.80 -27.10 7.23
C VAL A 42 2.61 -26.56 6.44
N ARG A 43 1.72 -27.45 5.99
CA ARG A 43 0.58 -27.04 5.20
C ARG A 43 -0.48 -26.29 6.00
N LEU A 44 -0.71 -26.68 7.26
CA LEU A 44 -1.54 -25.86 8.15
C LEU A 44 -0.93 -24.47 8.31
N ALA A 45 0.37 -24.36 8.52
CA ALA A 45 1.06 -23.08 8.67
C ALA A 45 0.91 -22.22 7.40
N ILE A 46 1.19 -22.77 6.22
CA ILE A 46 1.01 -22.07 4.93
C ILE A 46 -0.44 -21.62 4.75
N ARG A 47 -1.40 -22.51 5.02
CA ARG A 47 -2.83 -22.20 4.89
C ARG A 47 -3.22 -21.04 5.80
N PHE A 48 -2.89 -21.09 7.09
CA PHE A 48 -3.22 -20.02 8.04
C PHE A 48 -2.48 -18.72 7.72
N PHE A 49 -1.24 -18.81 7.23
CA PHE A 49 -0.49 -17.66 6.76
C PHE A 49 -1.17 -16.97 5.56
N LEU A 50 -1.56 -17.72 4.53
CA LEU A 50 -2.27 -17.17 3.37
C LEU A 50 -3.62 -16.56 3.77
N ILE A 51 -4.37 -17.20 4.68
CA ILE A 51 -5.62 -16.65 5.23
C ILE A 51 -5.36 -15.27 5.86
N ALA A 52 -4.40 -15.19 6.77
CA ALA A 52 -4.05 -13.95 7.47
C ALA A 52 -3.61 -12.84 6.50
N VAL A 53 -2.72 -13.18 5.58
CA VAL A 53 -2.18 -12.25 4.58
C VAL A 53 -3.29 -11.73 3.67
N PHE A 54 -4.12 -12.59 3.09
CA PHE A 54 -5.15 -12.14 2.14
C PHE A 54 -6.28 -11.38 2.81
N PHE A 55 -6.64 -11.68 4.06
CA PHE A 55 -7.54 -10.82 4.82
C PHE A 55 -6.93 -9.43 5.06
N LEU A 56 -5.66 -9.36 5.49
CA LEU A 56 -4.97 -8.08 5.67
C LEU A 56 -4.97 -7.24 4.39
N TYR A 57 -4.61 -7.83 3.24
CA TYR A 57 -4.57 -7.14 1.96
C TYR A 57 -5.97 -6.80 1.41
N SER A 58 -6.99 -7.63 1.63
CA SER A 58 -8.35 -7.36 1.15
C SER A 58 -9.02 -6.25 1.95
N PHE A 59 -8.91 -6.28 3.28
CA PHE A 59 -9.47 -5.21 4.11
C PHE A 59 -8.76 -3.88 3.86
N ALA A 60 -7.46 -3.89 3.57
CA ALA A 60 -6.74 -2.69 3.14
C ALA A 60 -7.35 -2.05 1.87
N LYS A 61 -7.91 -2.85 0.95
CA LYS A 61 -8.64 -2.36 -0.24
C LYS A 61 -10.01 -1.78 0.11
N PHE A 62 -10.76 -2.44 0.98
CA PHE A 62 -12.08 -1.96 1.42
C PHE A 62 -12.00 -0.58 2.08
N TYR A 63 -10.96 -0.34 2.89
CA TYR A 63 -10.72 0.94 3.53
C TYR A 63 -9.99 1.97 2.65
N ARG A 64 -9.90 1.78 1.33
CA ARG A 64 -9.17 2.69 0.40
C ARG A 64 -7.76 3.04 0.87
N SER A 65 -7.12 2.13 1.61
CA SER A 65 -5.84 2.38 2.25
C SER A 65 -4.65 1.97 1.37
N GLN A 66 -4.89 1.08 0.39
CA GLN A 66 -3.87 0.55 -0.51
C GLN A 66 -3.61 1.45 -1.73
N PHE A 67 -4.68 1.94 -2.38
CA PHE A 67 -4.58 2.88 -3.50
C PHE A 67 -5.05 4.25 -3.02
N MET A 68 -4.19 5.25 -3.16
CA MET A 68 -4.53 6.61 -2.74
C MET A 68 -5.43 7.28 -3.78
N PRO A 69 -6.29 8.23 -3.35
CA PRO A 69 -6.88 9.19 -4.28
C PRO A 69 -5.80 9.89 -5.09
N ILE A 70 -6.12 10.24 -6.33
CA ILE A 70 -5.24 10.98 -7.22
C ILE A 70 -4.89 12.32 -6.56
N PRO A 71 -3.61 12.58 -6.22
CA PRO A 71 -3.21 13.87 -5.65
C PRO A 71 -3.30 14.95 -6.73
N GLU A 72 -3.63 16.17 -6.33
CA GLU A 72 -3.89 17.28 -7.26
C GLU A 72 -2.66 17.61 -8.11
N PHE A 73 -1.47 17.55 -7.53
CA PHE A 73 -0.22 17.80 -8.25
C PHE A 73 0.05 16.82 -9.39
N GLN A 74 -0.58 15.64 -9.37
CA GLN A 74 -0.39 14.63 -10.41
C GLN A 74 -1.26 14.84 -11.63
N LEU A 75 -2.28 15.69 -11.53
CA LEU A 75 -3.19 15.97 -12.63
C LEU A 75 -2.51 16.73 -13.78
N ASP A 76 -1.38 17.37 -13.50
CA ASP A 76 -0.58 18.08 -14.50
C ASP A 76 0.66 17.30 -14.95
N THR A 77 0.91 16.11 -14.41
CA THR A 77 2.03 15.29 -14.86
C THR A 77 1.66 14.62 -16.17
N ARG A 78 2.51 14.71 -17.20
CA ARG A 78 2.26 14.00 -18.46
C ARG A 78 2.31 12.50 -18.21
N LEU A 79 1.46 11.74 -18.90
CA LEU A 79 1.37 10.30 -18.70
C LEU A 79 2.72 9.58 -18.92
N GLY A 80 3.53 10.08 -19.87
CA GLY A 80 4.85 9.54 -20.20
C GLY A 80 5.93 9.82 -19.13
N ASP A 81 5.73 10.81 -18.26
CA ASP A 81 6.67 11.18 -17.21
C ASP A 81 6.39 10.41 -15.90
N LEU A 82 5.29 9.67 -15.85
CA LEU A 82 4.93 8.85 -14.69
C LEU A 82 5.72 7.54 -14.69
N THR A 83 6.23 7.16 -13.52
CA THR A 83 6.74 5.81 -13.34
C THR A 83 5.62 4.76 -13.52
N SER A 84 5.96 3.57 -14.00
CA SER A 84 5.02 2.47 -14.22
C SER A 84 4.18 2.15 -12.98
N MET A 85 4.82 2.16 -11.81
CA MET A 85 4.13 2.01 -10.52
C MET A 85 3.13 3.15 -10.30
N ARG A 86 3.50 4.41 -10.55
CA ARG A 86 2.61 5.53 -10.30
C ARG A 86 1.40 5.53 -11.21
N LEU A 87 1.61 5.24 -12.49
CA LEU A 87 0.55 5.09 -13.47
C LEU A 87 -0.50 4.07 -13.02
N LEU A 88 -0.05 2.91 -12.55
CA LEU A 88 -0.94 1.85 -12.08
C LEU A 88 -1.66 2.20 -10.78
N TRP A 89 -1.01 2.91 -9.86
CA TRP A 89 -1.65 3.41 -8.64
C TRP A 89 -2.74 4.43 -8.93
N LEU A 90 -2.56 5.27 -9.96
CA LEU A 90 -3.59 6.19 -10.44
C LEU A 90 -4.75 5.42 -11.08
N TYR A 91 -4.44 4.43 -11.94
CA TYR A 91 -5.45 3.58 -12.59
C TYR A 91 -6.36 2.87 -11.57
N PHE A 92 -5.76 2.19 -10.58
CA PHE A 92 -6.54 1.55 -9.52
C PHE A 92 -7.17 2.54 -8.54
N GLY A 93 -6.52 3.68 -8.29
CA GLY A 93 -7.07 4.76 -7.46
C GLY A 93 -8.32 5.41 -8.07
N HIS A 94 -8.42 5.41 -9.40
CA HIS A 94 -9.58 5.96 -10.13
C HIS A 94 -10.84 5.11 -9.98
N SER A 95 -10.74 3.77 -10.12
CA SER A 95 -11.91 2.88 -10.04
C SER A 95 -11.97 2.13 -8.71
N PHE A 96 -12.75 2.66 -7.76
CA PHE A 96 -12.97 1.97 -6.48
C PHE A 96 -13.72 0.64 -6.67
N ALA A 97 -14.67 0.57 -7.61
CA ALA A 97 -15.38 -0.66 -7.93
C ALA A 97 -14.42 -1.80 -8.34
N TYR A 98 -13.40 -1.50 -9.16
CA TYR A 98 -12.39 -2.50 -9.53
C TYR A 98 -11.54 -2.92 -8.32
N VAL A 99 -11.12 -1.97 -7.48
CA VAL A 99 -10.37 -2.26 -6.25
C VAL A 99 -11.19 -3.15 -5.29
N LEU A 100 -12.49 -2.88 -5.16
CA LEU A 100 -13.41 -3.71 -4.40
C LEU A 100 -13.53 -5.10 -5.01
N PHE A 101 -13.67 -5.24 -6.32
CA PHE A 101 -13.76 -6.55 -6.99
C PHE A 101 -12.54 -7.44 -6.68
N VAL A 102 -11.34 -6.88 -6.77
CA VAL A 102 -10.11 -7.59 -6.39
C VAL A 102 -10.10 -7.91 -4.90
N GLY A 103 -10.49 -6.97 -4.04
CA GLY A 103 -10.60 -7.18 -2.59
C GLY A 103 -11.56 -8.30 -2.22
N VAL A 104 -12.77 -8.31 -2.79
CA VAL A 104 -13.79 -9.33 -2.58
C VAL A 104 -13.30 -10.69 -3.05
N SER A 105 -12.61 -10.75 -4.19
CA SER A 105 -12.05 -12.00 -4.71
C SER A 105 -10.96 -12.57 -3.78
N GLN A 106 -10.11 -11.71 -3.20
CA GLN A 106 -9.14 -12.11 -2.18
C GLN A 106 -9.82 -12.57 -0.88
N THR A 107 -10.84 -11.84 -0.40
CA THR A 107 -11.61 -12.21 0.79
C THR A 107 -12.34 -13.53 0.60
N ALA A 108 -12.98 -13.74 -0.57
CA ALA A 108 -13.65 -14.99 -0.91
C ALA A 108 -12.67 -16.17 -0.92
N GLY A 109 -11.52 -16.00 -1.56
CA GLY A 109 -10.44 -16.98 -1.55
C GLY A 109 -9.98 -17.33 -0.13
N ALA A 110 -9.70 -16.33 0.71
CA ALA A 110 -9.28 -16.51 2.11
C ALA A 110 -10.37 -17.15 2.99
N LEU A 111 -11.63 -16.77 2.81
CA LEU A 111 -12.76 -17.31 3.55
C LEU A 111 -12.98 -18.79 3.20
N LEU A 112 -12.97 -19.13 1.91
CA LEU A 112 -13.04 -20.52 1.45
C LEU A 112 -11.83 -21.32 1.93
N LEU A 113 -10.64 -20.71 1.96
CA LEU A 113 -9.43 -21.32 2.52
C LEU A 113 -9.53 -21.54 4.03
N THR A 114 -10.44 -20.88 4.74
CA THR A 114 -10.62 -21.04 6.19
C THR A 114 -11.35 -22.35 6.54
N PHE A 115 -12.35 -22.74 5.76
CA PHE A 115 -13.08 -24.00 6.00
C PHE A 115 -12.41 -25.18 5.31
N ARG A 116 -12.26 -26.31 6.02
CA ARG A 116 -11.57 -27.50 5.48
C ARG A 116 -12.19 -28.02 4.19
N ARG A 117 -13.52 -28.03 4.12
CA ARG A 117 -14.28 -28.57 2.97
C ARG A 117 -14.14 -27.72 1.71
N THR A 118 -13.88 -26.43 1.85
CA THR A 118 -13.78 -25.48 0.73
C THR A 118 -12.34 -25.04 0.46
N ALA A 119 -11.35 -25.63 1.13
CA ALA A 119 -9.97 -25.18 1.08
C ALA A 119 -9.40 -25.22 -0.33
N THR A 120 -9.66 -26.31 -1.07
CA THR A 120 -9.21 -26.46 -2.46
C THR A 120 -9.81 -25.37 -3.35
N LEU A 121 -11.11 -25.08 -3.21
CA LEU A 121 -11.76 -24.00 -3.95
C LEU A 121 -11.17 -22.63 -3.61
N GLY A 122 -10.90 -22.38 -2.32
CA GLY A 122 -10.23 -21.16 -1.88
C GLY A 122 -8.84 -21.00 -2.48
N ALA A 123 -8.06 -22.08 -2.53
CA ALA A 123 -6.74 -22.09 -3.15
C ALA A 123 -6.81 -21.85 -4.67
N MET A 124 -7.83 -22.36 -5.37
CA MET A 124 -8.04 -22.10 -6.80
C MET A 124 -8.39 -20.63 -7.07
N VAL A 125 -9.30 -20.05 -6.28
CA VAL A 125 -9.65 -18.61 -6.38
C VAL A 125 -8.41 -17.75 -6.13
N LEU A 126 -7.66 -18.03 -5.05
CA LEU A 126 -6.43 -17.31 -4.75
C LEU A 126 -5.37 -17.51 -5.84
N PHE A 127 -5.26 -18.70 -6.44
CA PHE A 127 -4.30 -18.92 -7.52
C PHE A 127 -4.55 -17.99 -8.70
N VAL A 128 -5.80 -17.85 -9.15
CA VAL A 128 -6.15 -16.94 -10.25
C VAL A 128 -5.84 -15.49 -9.88
N VAL A 129 -6.30 -15.05 -8.71
CA VAL A 129 -6.14 -13.66 -8.25
C VAL A 129 -4.66 -13.30 -8.06
N VAL A 130 -3.89 -14.17 -7.40
CA VAL A 130 -2.49 -13.93 -7.08
C VAL A 130 -1.62 -14.04 -8.32
N SER A 131 -1.94 -14.94 -9.26
CA SER A 131 -1.24 -15.00 -10.55
C SER A 131 -1.36 -13.68 -11.30
N ASN A 132 -2.56 -13.09 -11.34
CA ASN A 132 -2.76 -11.77 -11.94
C ASN A 132 -1.97 -10.68 -11.20
N ILE A 133 -1.98 -10.67 -9.86
CA ILE A 133 -1.21 -9.71 -9.06
C ILE A 133 0.29 -9.84 -9.35
N VAL A 134 0.82 -11.06 -9.39
CA VAL A 134 2.24 -11.31 -9.70
C VAL A 134 2.57 -10.81 -11.10
N PHE A 135 1.76 -11.15 -12.09
CA PHE A 135 1.97 -10.72 -13.47
C PHE A 135 2.01 -9.19 -13.57
N VAL A 136 1.03 -8.51 -12.99
CA VAL A 136 0.98 -7.03 -12.95
C VAL A 136 2.20 -6.47 -12.21
N ASN A 137 2.62 -7.08 -11.10
CA ASN A 137 3.79 -6.62 -10.35
C ASN A 137 5.09 -6.71 -11.15
N TYR A 138 5.28 -7.75 -11.96
CA TYR A 138 6.45 -7.84 -12.84
C TYR A 138 6.34 -6.91 -14.05
N ALA A 139 5.16 -6.81 -14.66
CA ALA A 139 4.94 -5.99 -15.84
C ALA A 139 5.14 -4.48 -15.58
N TYR A 140 4.78 -4.01 -14.37
CA TYR A 140 4.87 -2.61 -13.97
C TYR A 140 6.00 -2.31 -12.98
N ASP A 141 6.94 -3.24 -12.83
CA ASP A 141 8.10 -3.15 -11.93
C ASP A 141 7.75 -2.71 -10.49
N ILE A 142 6.73 -3.34 -9.92
CA ILE A 142 6.22 -2.99 -8.60
C ILE A 142 7.12 -3.65 -7.54
N PRO A 143 7.57 -2.91 -6.49
CA PRO A 143 8.51 -3.42 -5.48
C PRO A 143 8.03 -4.67 -4.72
N VAL A 144 6.72 -4.94 -4.69
CA VAL A 144 6.13 -6.09 -3.98
C VAL A 144 6.03 -7.36 -4.84
N LYS A 145 6.73 -7.43 -5.98
CA LYS A 145 6.79 -8.62 -6.85
C LYS A 145 7.32 -9.87 -6.13
N MET A 146 8.38 -9.74 -5.33
CA MET A 146 9.00 -10.89 -4.61
C MET A 146 8.05 -11.52 -3.56
N PRO A 147 7.45 -10.75 -2.62
CA PRO A 147 6.45 -11.31 -1.69
C PRO A 147 5.24 -11.92 -2.40
N ALA A 148 4.75 -11.29 -3.47
CA ALA A 148 3.61 -11.81 -4.24
C ALA A 148 3.93 -13.17 -4.88
N SER A 149 5.15 -13.35 -5.43
CA SER A 149 5.62 -14.62 -5.98
C SER A 149 5.69 -15.72 -4.93
N VAL A 150 6.11 -15.39 -3.70
CA VAL A 150 6.11 -16.36 -2.58
C VAL A 150 4.68 -16.79 -2.23
N PHE A 151 3.72 -15.86 -2.20
CA PHE A 151 2.32 -16.20 -1.98
C PHE A 151 1.74 -17.07 -3.10
N LEU A 152 2.13 -16.81 -4.36
CA LEU A 152 1.75 -17.65 -5.49
C LEU A 152 2.32 -19.06 -5.34
N ALA A 153 3.61 -19.18 -5.03
CA ALA A 153 4.27 -20.47 -4.82
C ALA A 153 3.62 -21.26 -3.68
N MET A 154 3.30 -20.62 -2.56
CA MET A 154 2.54 -21.21 -1.45
C MET A 154 1.13 -21.66 -1.88
N THR A 155 0.46 -20.87 -2.72
CA THR A 155 -0.87 -21.23 -3.24
C THR A 155 -0.79 -22.43 -4.18
N ILE A 156 0.19 -22.46 -5.07
CA ILE A 156 0.49 -23.59 -5.96
C ILE A 156 0.82 -24.83 -5.14
N PHE A 157 1.63 -24.71 -4.09
CA PHE A 157 1.95 -25.81 -3.19
C PHE A 157 0.69 -26.46 -2.58
N LEU A 158 -0.29 -25.65 -2.16
CA LEU A 158 -1.57 -26.17 -1.67
C LEU A 158 -2.38 -26.88 -2.76
N LEU A 159 -2.29 -26.42 -4.02
CA LEU A 159 -3.01 -27.01 -5.15
C LEU A 159 -2.36 -28.29 -5.70
N LEU A 160 -1.03 -28.34 -5.77
CA LEU A 160 -0.28 -29.49 -6.31
C LEU A 160 -0.59 -30.77 -5.56
N GLU A 161 -0.90 -30.67 -4.28
CA GLU A 161 -1.24 -31.84 -3.49
C GLU A 161 -2.66 -32.35 -3.72
N GLU A 162 -3.59 -31.44 -4.02
CA GLU A 162 -4.95 -31.78 -4.43
C GLU A 162 -5.02 -32.13 -5.93
N PHE A 163 -3.92 -31.93 -6.68
CA PHE A 163 -3.85 -32.16 -8.12
C PHE A 163 -4.29 -33.57 -8.54
N PRO A 164 -3.88 -34.68 -7.88
CA PRO A 164 -4.34 -36.00 -8.26
C PRO A 164 -5.86 -36.15 -8.14
N ARG A 165 -6.48 -35.52 -7.12
CA ARG A 165 -7.94 -35.52 -7.00
C ARG A 165 -8.60 -34.64 -8.04
N LEU A 166 -8.10 -33.42 -8.23
CA LEU A 166 -8.64 -32.47 -9.20
C LEU A 166 -8.58 -33.05 -10.62
N TRP A 167 -7.44 -33.64 -11.00
CA TRP A 167 -7.25 -34.33 -12.26
C TRP A 167 -8.21 -35.51 -12.42
N ASN A 168 -8.31 -36.37 -11.41
CA ASN A 168 -9.19 -37.53 -11.48
C ASN A 168 -10.68 -37.16 -11.50
N THR A 169 -11.09 -36.08 -10.83
CA THR A 169 -12.48 -35.63 -10.75
C THR A 169 -12.91 -34.85 -12.00
N ILE A 170 -12.11 -33.85 -12.39
CA ILE A 170 -12.49 -32.88 -13.43
C ILE A 170 -12.16 -33.44 -14.82
N ILE A 171 -10.97 -34.03 -14.98
CA ILE A 171 -10.47 -34.48 -16.29
C ILE A 171 -10.85 -35.95 -16.53
N MET A 172 -10.49 -36.85 -15.60
CA MET A 172 -10.75 -38.28 -15.78
C MET A 172 -12.18 -38.72 -15.39
N LYS A 173 -12.98 -37.84 -14.77
CA LYS A 173 -14.36 -38.12 -14.32
C LYS A 173 -14.51 -39.43 -13.52
N ARG A 174 -13.50 -39.78 -12.71
CA ARG A 174 -13.54 -40.99 -11.88
C ARG A 174 -14.45 -40.77 -10.67
N THR A 175 -15.27 -41.77 -10.35
CA THR A 175 -16.18 -41.78 -9.20
C THR A 175 -15.49 -42.14 -7.89
N GLU A 176 -14.39 -42.88 -7.94
CA GLU A 176 -13.56 -43.19 -6.79
C GLU A 176 -12.43 -42.18 -6.66
N LEU A 177 -12.53 -41.31 -5.64
CA LEU A 177 -11.53 -40.29 -5.37
C LEU A 177 -10.57 -40.79 -4.29
N PRO A 178 -9.25 -40.50 -4.43
CA PRO A 178 -8.31 -40.69 -3.34
C PRO A 178 -8.87 -40.03 -2.06
N PRO A 179 -8.75 -40.63 -0.87
CA PRO A 179 -9.34 -40.09 0.35
C PRO A 179 -8.77 -38.68 0.63
N PRO A 180 -9.60 -37.67 1.02
CA PRO A 180 -9.17 -36.32 1.39
C PRO A 180 -7.90 -36.33 2.22
N VAL A 181 -6.96 -35.40 2.00
CA VAL A 181 -5.74 -35.44 2.81
C VAL A 181 -6.17 -35.21 4.25
N SER A 182 -5.92 -36.22 5.09
CA SER A 182 -6.50 -36.34 6.42
C SER A 182 -6.03 -35.19 7.28
N TYR A 183 -6.92 -34.23 7.36
CA TYR A 183 -6.75 -33.05 8.13
C TYR A 183 -7.58 -33.29 9.39
N ARG A 184 -6.97 -33.87 10.44
CA ARG A 184 -7.61 -33.96 11.76
C ARG A 184 -7.91 -32.54 12.28
N PRO A 185 -9.16 -32.22 12.66
CA PRO A 185 -9.47 -30.96 13.30
C PRO A 185 -8.65 -30.79 14.57
N ALA A 186 -7.89 -29.68 14.68
CA ALA A 186 -7.29 -29.30 15.96
C ALA A 186 -8.38 -28.94 16.98
N PHE A 187 -9.54 -28.48 16.51
CA PHE A 187 -10.69 -28.09 17.31
C PHE A 187 -11.99 -28.61 16.68
N SER A 188 -13.01 -28.84 17.50
CA SER A 188 -14.35 -29.17 17.02
C SER A 188 -14.94 -28.02 16.19
N PRO A 189 -15.89 -28.26 15.27
CA PRO A 189 -16.52 -27.20 14.47
C PRO A 189 -17.16 -26.09 15.32
N ARG A 190 -17.67 -26.46 16.50
CA ARG A 190 -18.26 -25.53 17.49
C ARG A 190 -17.26 -24.50 18.01
N ILE A 191 -15.97 -24.82 17.99
CA ILE A 191 -14.88 -23.96 18.46
C ILE A 191 -14.14 -23.33 17.27
N GLY A 192 -13.91 -24.11 16.21
CA GLY A 192 -13.18 -23.66 15.03
C GLY A 192 -13.87 -22.55 14.23
N ILE A 193 -15.21 -22.56 14.15
CA ILE A 193 -15.97 -21.50 13.47
C ILE A 193 -15.86 -20.16 14.23
N PRO A 194 -16.14 -20.07 15.55
CA PRO A 194 -15.91 -18.85 16.31
C PRO A 194 -14.48 -18.32 16.23
N ILE A 195 -13.47 -19.20 16.33
CA ILE A 195 -12.05 -18.78 16.20
C ILE A 195 -11.80 -18.15 14.84
N SER A 196 -12.30 -18.78 13.78
CA SER A 196 -12.16 -18.25 12.41
C SER A 196 -12.78 -16.87 12.26
N ILE A 197 -13.98 -16.69 12.82
CA ILE A 197 -14.68 -15.39 12.84
C ILE A 197 -13.85 -14.36 13.61
N ILE A 198 -13.34 -14.71 14.79
CA ILE A 198 -12.50 -13.82 15.61
C ILE A 198 -11.24 -13.40 14.84
N VAL A 199 -10.58 -14.32 14.14
CA VAL A 199 -9.41 -14.01 13.31
C VAL A 199 -9.77 -13.01 12.20
N VAL A 200 -10.88 -13.22 11.49
CA VAL A 200 -11.35 -12.29 10.44
C VAL A 200 -11.64 -10.91 11.03
N LEU A 201 -12.40 -10.86 12.14
CA LEU A 201 -12.75 -9.62 12.81
C LEU A 201 -11.52 -8.89 13.34
N TYR A 202 -10.52 -9.61 13.85
CA TYR A 202 -9.25 -9.04 14.29
C TYR A 202 -8.51 -8.33 13.16
N PHE A 203 -8.40 -8.95 11.97
CA PHE A 203 -7.75 -8.32 10.82
C PHE A 203 -8.55 -7.12 10.28
N ALA A 204 -9.88 -7.22 10.28
CA ALA A 204 -10.75 -6.10 9.93
C ALA A 204 -10.58 -4.93 10.90
N TRP A 205 -10.56 -5.19 12.20
CA TRP A 205 -10.36 -4.18 13.24
C TRP A 205 -8.98 -3.52 13.16
N GLN A 206 -7.90 -4.31 12.99
CA GLN A 206 -6.54 -3.80 12.83
C GLN A 206 -6.40 -2.87 11.61
N THR A 207 -6.99 -3.24 10.48
CA THR A 207 -6.96 -2.43 9.26
C THR A 207 -7.83 -1.19 9.39
N ASN A 208 -8.97 -1.28 10.07
CA ASN A 208 -9.82 -0.14 10.40
C ASN A 208 -9.09 0.88 11.29
N ILE A 209 -8.41 0.45 12.34
CA ILE A 209 -7.64 1.36 13.20
C ILE A 209 -6.57 2.11 12.39
N LYS A 210 -5.84 1.40 11.53
CA LYS A 210 -4.85 2.04 10.65
C LYS A 210 -5.50 3.05 9.71
N PHE A 211 -6.69 2.75 9.20
CA PHE A 211 -7.45 3.66 8.37
C PHE A 211 -7.90 4.90 9.15
N GLN A 212 -8.48 4.74 10.35
CA GLN A 212 -8.95 5.86 11.16
C GLN A 212 -7.81 6.79 11.56
N ARG A 213 -6.69 6.25 12.05
CA ARG A 213 -5.49 7.04 12.36
C ARG A 213 -4.99 7.82 11.15
N ARG A 214 -5.11 7.25 9.95
CA ARG A 214 -4.73 7.90 8.70
C ARG A 214 -5.72 8.98 8.27
N ALA A 215 -7.01 8.75 8.46
CA ALA A 215 -8.06 9.72 8.20
C ALA A 215 -7.94 10.92 9.15
N GLU A 216 -7.74 10.66 10.45
CA GLU A 216 -7.46 11.68 11.47
C GLU A 216 -6.21 12.49 11.11
N SER A 217 -5.09 11.82 10.78
CA SER A 217 -3.86 12.51 10.36
C SER A 217 -4.08 13.42 9.15
N ARG A 218 -4.91 12.99 8.18
CA ARG A 218 -5.27 13.80 7.00
C ARG A 218 -6.16 14.98 7.36
N ALA A 219 -7.18 14.77 8.20
CA ALA A 219 -8.08 15.82 8.67
C ALA A 219 -7.30 16.89 9.43
N THR A 220 -6.46 16.48 10.39
CA THR A 220 -5.57 17.37 11.12
C THR A 220 -4.61 18.10 10.18
N THR A 221 -3.99 17.42 9.20
CA THR A 221 -3.11 18.11 8.23
C THR A 221 -3.87 19.14 7.37
N SER A 222 -5.11 18.83 6.96
CA SER A 222 -5.94 19.72 6.14
C SER A 222 -6.43 20.93 6.93
N GLU A 223 -6.75 20.77 8.21
CA GLU A 223 -7.13 21.86 9.12
C GLU A 223 -5.92 22.71 9.50
N LEU A 224 -4.74 22.10 9.56
CA LEU A 224 -3.49 22.79 9.90
C LEU A 224 -2.95 23.63 8.73
N LEU A 225 -3.20 23.30 7.46
CA LEU A 225 -2.63 24.05 6.33
C LEU A 225 -3.65 25.05 5.75
N PRO A 226 -3.74 26.32 6.21
CA PRO A 226 -4.66 27.31 5.64
C PRO A 226 -4.40 27.59 4.15
N PHE A 227 -3.21 27.26 3.66
CA PHE A 227 -2.80 27.33 2.26
C PHE A 227 -2.63 25.93 1.62
N GLY A 228 -3.30 24.89 2.11
CA GLY A 228 -3.32 23.58 1.45
C GLY A 228 -3.94 23.65 0.06
N GLY A 229 -3.27 23.08 -0.94
CA GLY A 229 -3.68 23.08 -2.35
C GLY A 229 -2.50 23.22 -3.32
N VAL A 230 -2.80 23.27 -4.61
CA VAL A 230 -1.81 23.57 -5.66
C VAL A 230 -1.86 25.05 -6.01
N TRP A 231 -0.69 25.68 -6.06
CA TRP A 231 -0.52 27.10 -6.30
C TRP A 231 0.48 27.35 -7.42
N GLU A 232 0.12 28.22 -8.37
CA GLU A 232 0.93 28.55 -9.54
C GLU A 232 1.51 29.96 -9.41
N VAL A 233 2.75 30.18 -9.85
CA VAL A 233 3.40 31.49 -9.76
C VAL A 233 2.79 32.43 -10.80
N ASP A 234 2.27 33.56 -10.32
CA ASP A 234 1.70 34.63 -11.17
C ASP A 234 2.78 35.66 -11.53
N GLU A 235 3.64 35.99 -10.56
CA GLU A 235 4.78 36.89 -10.72
C GLU A 235 6.01 36.19 -10.12
N PRO A 236 7.00 35.78 -10.95
CA PRO A 236 8.22 35.18 -10.43
C PRO A 236 9.01 36.23 -9.64
N GLY A 237 9.29 35.93 -8.38
CA GLY A 237 10.31 36.67 -7.64
C GLY A 237 11.68 36.33 -8.19
N GLU A 238 12.46 37.34 -8.58
CA GLU A 238 13.87 37.14 -8.93
C GLU A 238 14.66 36.91 -7.63
N ALA A 239 14.92 35.65 -7.27
CA ALA A 239 16.02 35.34 -6.36
C ALA A 239 17.34 35.46 -7.14
N GLY A 240 18.32 36.18 -6.57
CA GLY A 240 19.62 36.46 -7.19
C GLY A 240 20.45 35.22 -7.57
N SER A 241 20.02 34.02 -7.16
CA SER A 241 20.67 32.74 -7.43
C SER A 241 20.18 32.01 -8.70
N GLY A 242 19.26 32.58 -9.48
CA GLY A 242 18.75 31.95 -10.71
C GLY A 242 17.75 30.81 -10.48
N THR A 243 17.24 30.65 -9.25
CA THR A 243 16.16 29.72 -8.93
C THR A 243 14.80 30.41 -9.11
N THR A 244 14.10 30.10 -10.21
CA THR A 244 12.72 30.54 -10.42
C THR A 244 11.75 29.48 -9.92
N TRP A 245 10.84 29.88 -9.05
CA TRP A 245 9.72 29.02 -8.66
C TRP A 245 8.70 29.02 -9.80
N ASP A 246 8.23 27.85 -10.22
CA ASP A 246 7.10 27.75 -11.16
C ASP A 246 5.78 27.43 -10.44
N ARG A 247 5.84 26.59 -9.39
CA ARG A 247 4.64 26.06 -8.71
C ARG A 247 4.94 25.67 -7.28
N LEU A 248 3.97 25.82 -6.39
CA LEU A 248 4.01 25.33 -5.02
C LEU A 248 2.83 24.39 -4.78
N VAL A 249 3.11 23.14 -4.42
CA VAL A 249 2.08 22.15 -4.06
C VAL A 249 2.09 21.96 -2.56
N VAL A 250 1.00 22.18 -1.85
CA VAL A 250 0.92 21.92 -0.40
C VAL A 250 -0.19 20.92 -0.14
N GLN A 251 0.15 19.64 -0.16
CA GLN A 251 -0.84 18.57 0.05
C GLN A 251 -0.34 17.54 1.08
N SER A 252 -1.26 17.08 1.94
CA SER A 252 -1.02 15.94 2.81
C SER A 252 -0.84 14.69 1.95
N SER A 253 0.40 14.20 1.81
CA SER A 253 0.56 12.79 1.47
C SER A 253 0.00 12.01 2.65
N GLY A 254 -0.84 11.00 2.42
CA GLY A 254 -1.47 10.23 3.51
C GLY A 254 -0.49 9.48 4.45
N TYR A 255 0.79 9.84 4.49
CA TYR A 255 1.83 9.40 5.41
C TYR A 255 2.40 10.58 6.25
N GLY A 256 1.65 11.67 6.39
CA GLY A 256 2.04 12.80 7.24
C GLY A 256 3.21 13.64 6.70
N THR A 257 3.65 13.38 5.47
CA THR A 257 4.61 14.28 4.81
C THR A 257 3.83 15.23 3.92
N VAL A 258 3.92 16.53 4.19
CA VAL A 258 3.52 17.57 3.23
C VAL A 258 4.46 17.44 2.05
N GLY A 259 3.98 16.80 0.97
CA GLY A 259 4.76 16.62 -0.24
C GLY A 259 4.64 17.89 -1.04
N VAL A 260 5.55 18.83 -0.79
CA VAL A 260 5.63 20.07 -1.55
C VAL A 260 6.79 19.95 -2.48
N GLY A 261 6.56 20.33 -3.73
CA GLY A 261 7.63 20.63 -4.65
C GLY A 261 7.46 22.02 -5.18
N THR A 262 8.57 22.74 -5.18
CA THR A 262 8.80 23.80 -6.14
C THR A 262 9.22 23.12 -7.43
N LYS A 263 8.51 23.39 -8.54
CA LYS A 263 9.09 23.11 -9.85
C LYS A 263 10.18 24.18 -10.06
N ILE A 264 11.44 23.75 -10.03
CA ILE A 264 12.63 24.56 -10.35
C ILE A 264 13.21 23.92 -11.62
N GLY A 265 12.86 24.42 -12.81
CA GLY A 265 13.12 23.68 -14.05
C GLY A 265 12.23 22.43 -14.17
N ASP A 266 12.61 21.36 -14.89
CA ASP A 266 11.70 20.24 -15.21
C ASP A 266 11.47 19.18 -14.13
N GLU A 267 12.07 19.32 -12.93
CA GLU A 267 11.94 18.32 -11.85
C GLU A 267 11.18 18.85 -10.62
N TYR A 268 10.38 17.98 -10.00
CA TYR A 268 9.72 18.23 -8.71
C TYR A 268 10.65 17.84 -7.57
N SER A 269 11.17 18.81 -6.81
CA SER A 269 11.94 18.52 -5.59
C SER A 269 11.00 18.21 -4.42
N GLN A 270 11.22 17.13 -3.66
CA GLN A 270 10.38 16.81 -2.49
C GLN A 270 10.82 17.63 -1.27
N LEU A 271 9.87 18.24 -0.55
CA LEU A 271 10.14 18.77 0.78
C LEU A 271 10.31 17.66 1.83
N GLU A 272 11.23 17.92 2.76
CA GLU A 272 11.49 17.10 3.93
C GLU A 272 10.67 17.57 5.14
N THR A 273 10.71 18.87 5.44
CA THR A 273 10.00 19.45 6.58
C THR A 273 9.25 20.71 6.15
N VAL A 274 8.03 20.86 6.67
CA VAL A 274 7.23 22.10 6.59
C VAL A 274 6.84 22.47 8.01
N SER A 275 7.18 23.70 8.41
CA SER A 275 6.79 24.29 9.67
C SER A 275 6.10 25.62 9.39
N TYR A 276 5.00 25.88 10.09
CA TYR A 276 4.28 27.14 9.96
C TYR A 276 3.69 27.53 11.31
N SER A 277 3.49 28.83 11.50
CA SER A 277 2.81 29.38 12.67
C SER A 277 1.75 30.35 12.18
N ASP A 278 0.48 30.01 12.42
CA ASP A 278 -0.64 30.84 12.00
C ASP A 278 -0.75 32.14 12.82
N SER A 279 -0.40 32.09 14.11
CA SER A 279 -0.35 33.27 14.97
C SER A 279 0.75 34.27 14.58
N LEU A 280 1.90 33.77 14.11
CA LEU A 280 3.03 34.60 13.69
C LEU A 280 3.05 34.86 12.18
N ARG A 281 2.15 34.22 11.42
CA ARG A 281 2.14 34.15 9.95
C ARG A 281 3.50 33.80 9.35
N THR A 282 4.25 32.93 10.02
CA THR A 282 5.57 32.47 9.56
C THR A 282 5.49 31.11 8.91
N PHE A 283 6.38 30.88 7.95
CA PHE A 283 6.47 29.66 7.19
C PHE A 283 7.95 29.32 6.96
N SER A 284 8.32 28.06 7.18
CA SER A 284 9.64 27.55 6.89
C SER A 284 9.56 26.15 6.28
N MET A 285 10.37 25.92 5.25
CA MET A 285 10.43 24.66 4.54
C MET A 285 11.85 24.27 4.14
N THR A 286 12.12 22.96 4.18
CA THR A 286 13.39 22.36 3.78
C THR A 286 13.18 21.29 2.73
N TRP A 287 14.09 21.22 1.75
CA TRP A 287 14.03 20.21 0.68
C TRP A 287 14.83 18.97 1.05
N LYS A 288 14.37 17.80 0.62
CA LYS A 288 14.93 16.50 0.99
C LYS A 288 16.35 16.25 0.46
N ASP A 289 16.71 16.92 -0.63
CA ASP A 289 18.00 16.76 -1.30
C ASP A 289 18.83 18.07 -1.25
N SER A 290 18.47 19.01 -0.37
CA SER A 290 19.17 20.29 -0.20
C SER A 290 19.27 20.69 1.26
N THR A 291 20.37 21.35 1.64
CA THR A 291 20.49 22.03 2.94
C THR A 291 19.79 23.39 2.96
N ASP A 292 19.24 23.82 1.82
CA ASP A 292 18.53 25.08 1.70
C ASP A 292 17.21 25.07 2.48
N THR A 293 16.90 26.24 3.05
CA THR A 293 15.70 26.46 3.85
C THR A 293 15.10 27.78 3.42
N PHE A 294 13.86 27.73 2.91
CA PHE A 294 13.08 28.94 2.76
C PHE A 294 12.47 29.27 4.11
N SER A 295 12.71 30.48 4.62
CA SER A 295 12.08 30.95 5.86
C SER A 295 11.51 32.35 5.65
N GLY A 296 10.26 32.56 6.04
CA GLY A 296 9.58 33.80 5.73
C GLY A 296 8.20 33.94 6.36
N ARG A 297 7.45 34.88 5.82
CA ARG A 297 6.05 35.14 6.17
C ARG A 297 5.14 34.76 5.02
N TYR A 298 3.92 34.37 5.35
CA TYR A 298 2.87 34.10 4.39
C TYR A 298 1.64 34.98 4.62
N SER A 299 0.91 35.28 3.55
CA SER A 299 -0.41 35.88 3.61
C SER A 299 -1.32 35.20 2.59
N VAL A 300 -2.49 34.76 3.03
CA VAL A 300 -3.53 34.14 2.19
C VAL A 300 -4.69 35.11 2.07
N ASP A 301 -5.10 35.42 0.84
CA ASP A 301 -6.28 36.21 0.52
C ASP A 301 -7.09 35.48 -0.56
N GLY A 302 -8.08 34.68 -0.12
CA GLY A 302 -8.86 33.81 -0.98
C GLY A 302 -8.00 32.82 -1.77
N ASP A 303 -7.99 32.99 -3.10
CA ASP A 303 -7.22 32.17 -4.04
C ASP A 303 -5.82 32.78 -4.33
N THR A 304 -5.36 33.77 -3.56
CA THR A 304 -4.00 34.34 -3.68
C THR A 304 -3.17 34.04 -2.44
N LEU A 305 -1.97 33.49 -2.63
CA LEU A 305 -0.96 33.26 -1.61
C LEU A 305 0.26 34.15 -1.89
N ARG A 306 0.69 34.93 -0.91
CA ARG A 306 1.92 35.72 -0.96
C ARG A 306 2.94 35.16 0.01
N LEU A 307 4.15 34.91 -0.47
CA LEU A 307 5.28 34.44 0.32
C LEU A 307 6.41 35.46 0.23
N SER A 308 6.94 35.86 1.38
CA SER A 308 8.06 36.79 1.49
C SER A 308 9.06 36.25 2.49
N GLY A 309 10.29 35.99 2.06
CA GLY A 309 11.27 35.34 2.92
C GLY A 309 12.68 35.36 2.37
N ILE A 310 13.53 34.56 2.99
CA ILE A 310 14.93 34.37 2.60
C ILE A 310 15.10 32.95 2.09
N GLN A 311 15.75 32.80 0.93
CA GLN A 311 16.18 31.53 0.35
C GLN A 311 17.59 31.69 -0.21
N PHE A 312 18.50 30.75 0.05
CA PHE A 312 19.92 30.88 -0.34
C PHE A 312 20.61 32.20 0.10
N GLY A 313 20.09 32.86 1.13
CA GLY A 313 20.60 34.17 1.60
C GLY A 313 20.01 35.38 0.86
N ASP A 314 19.23 35.18 -0.21
CA ASP A 314 18.56 36.24 -0.97
C ASP A 314 17.11 36.44 -0.52
N THR A 315 16.62 37.67 -0.66
CA THR A 315 15.20 37.98 -0.40
C THR A 315 14.35 37.50 -1.57
N LEU A 316 13.41 36.61 -1.31
CA LEU A 316 12.48 36.07 -2.30
C LEU A 316 11.04 36.52 -1.95
N ASN A 317 10.39 37.16 -2.90
CA ASN A 317 8.97 37.53 -2.83
C ASN A 317 8.23 36.85 -3.98
N VAL A 318 7.29 35.96 -3.66
CA VAL A 318 6.53 35.21 -4.66
C VAL A 318 5.04 35.42 -4.45
N LYS A 319 4.34 35.70 -5.55
CA LYS A 319 2.88 35.75 -5.60
C LYS A 319 2.37 34.53 -6.35
N LEU A 320 1.46 33.82 -5.69
CA LEU A 320 0.94 32.53 -6.11
C LEU A 320 -0.59 32.56 -6.21
N ILE A 321 -1.16 31.93 -7.23
CA ILE A 321 -2.62 31.80 -7.43
C ILE A 321 -3.05 30.33 -7.26
N ARG A 322 -4.15 30.10 -6.55
CA ARG A 322 -4.69 28.76 -6.30
C ARG A 322 -5.26 28.18 -7.59
N ARG A 323 -4.80 26.98 -7.94
CA ARG A 323 -5.35 26.21 -9.06
C ARG A 323 -6.35 25.20 -8.55
N ARG A 324 -7.59 25.27 -9.05
CA ARG A 324 -8.66 24.33 -8.70
C ARG A 324 -8.75 23.24 -9.74
N PHE A 325 -8.58 21.98 -9.33
CA PHE A 325 -8.83 20.83 -10.18
C PHE A 325 -10.25 20.34 -9.96
N ARG A 326 -11.01 20.19 -11.06
CA ARG A 326 -12.35 19.59 -11.02
C ARG A 326 -12.22 18.11 -11.32
N LEU A 327 -12.05 17.30 -10.27
CA LEU A 327 -12.32 15.88 -10.35
C LEU A 327 -13.83 15.71 -10.14
N GLU A 328 -14.56 15.09 -11.07
CA GLU A 328 -15.94 14.66 -10.81
C GLU A 328 -15.85 13.50 -9.79
N PRO A 329 -16.12 13.70 -8.50
CA PRO A 329 -15.81 12.70 -7.47
C PRO A 329 -16.79 11.53 -7.49
N ASP A 330 -17.96 11.73 -8.11
CA ASP A 330 -19.15 10.90 -7.92
C ASP A 330 -19.58 10.12 -9.17
N ARG A 331 -18.76 10.08 -10.23
CA ARG A 331 -19.14 9.33 -11.44
C ARG A 331 -18.81 7.84 -11.41
N TYR A 332 -18.03 7.32 -10.44
CA TYR A 332 -17.59 5.91 -10.42
C TYR A 332 -17.39 5.26 -9.04
#